data_AF-A0A7R9M2P7-F1
#
_entry.id   AF-A0A7R9M2P7-F1
#
_cell.length_a   1.000
_cell.length_b   1.000
_cell.length_c   1.000
_cell.angle_alpha   90.00
_cell.angle_beta   90.00
_cell.angle_gamma   90.00
#
_symmetry.space_group_name_H-M   'P 1'
#
loop_
_entity.id
_entity.type
_entity.pdbx_description
1 polymer ?
#
loop_
_entity_poly.entity_id
_entity_poly.type
_entity_poly.pdbx_seq_one_letter_code
_entity_poly.pdbx_strand_id
1 'polypeptide(L)'
;MEKTGADFTNCFRALNILTVCGLESHKKSVKDLETELISQCSSLEEIIDANESSFDSQEFQLFLVLLQTNPQLLEMLGKGPKAIERVLAKMEKTKELKTMTSEQKRNEDSEHWEKWIDNYVNRIEYDVKEFASDLQELQNHNNKRLKVMNENNPKYVLRNYLAKEAIERAEAGDFSKVNHLLKILQNPYNECCDDTNPDKKDYCKRPPLWANRLKVSCSS
;
A
#
# COMPACT_ATOMS: atom_id res chain seq x y z
N MET A 1 -2.84 0.60 -7.66
CA MET A 1 -2.25 -0.04 -6.45
C MET A 1 -1.86 -1.49 -6.71
N GLU A 2 -2.76 -2.39 -7.14
CA GLU A 2 -2.37 -3.81 -7.41
C GLU A 2 -1.25 -3.95 -8.45
N LYS A 3 -1.28 -3.13 -9.51
CA LYS A 3 -0.25 -3.12 -10.56
C LYS A 3 1.07 -2.52 -10.09
N THR A 4 1.00 -1.45 -9.30
CA THR A 4 2.17 -0.66 -8.88
C THR A 4 2.84 -1.22 -7.61
N GLY A 5 2.12 -2.07 -6.86
CA GLY A 5 2.53 -2.55 -5.55
C GLY A 5 2.46 -1.49 -4.45
N ALA A 6 1.82 -0.35 -4.72
CA ALA A 6 1.86 0.79 -3.82
C ALA A 6 1.17 0.55 -2.48
N ASP A 7 1.71 1.15 -1.42
CA ASP A 7 1.15 1.04 -0.07
C ASP A 7 -0.23 1.70 0.02
N PHE A 8 -1.26 0.88 0.23
CA PHE A 8 -2.65 1.34 0.21
C PHE A 8 -2.91 2.45 1.24
N THR A 9 -2.53 2.23 2.50
CA THR A 9 -2.78 3.19 3.59
C THR A 9 -2.11 4.54 3.31
N ASN A 10 -0.85 4.51 2.90
CA ASN A 10 -0.10 5.73 2.63
C ASN A 10 -0.60 6.44 1.37
N CYS A 11 -0.96 5.70 0.31
CA CYS A 11 -1.56 6.29 -0.89
C CYS A 11 -2.87 7.02 -0.57
N PHE A 12 -3.77 6.41 0.22
CA PHE A 12 -5.02 7.06 0.63
C PHE A 12 -4.79 8.28 1.52
N ARG A 13 -3.77 8.22 2.40
CA ARG A 13 -3.38 9.37 3.22
C ARG A 13 -2.84 10.51 2.35
N ALA A 14 -2.00 10.20 1.37
CA ALA A 14 -1.37 11.17 0.46
C ALA A 14 -2.39 11.99 -0.35
N LEU A 15 -3.62 11.49 -0.58
CA LEU A 15 -4.67 12.23 -1.28
C LEU A 15 -5.04 13.57 -0.60
N ASN A 16 -4.68 13.76 0.68
CA ASN A 16 -4.83 15.04 1.37
C ASN A 16 -3.88 16.14 0.85
N ILE A 17 -2.84 15.79 0.09
CA ILE A 17 -1.92 16.74 -0.54
C ILE A 17 -2.63 17.52 -1.63
N LEU A 18 -3.53 16.85 -2.37
CA LEU A 18 -4.25 17.44 -3.49
C LEU A 18 -5.09 18.63 -3.02
N THR A 19 -5.06 19.74 -3.76
CA THR A 19 -5.99 20.86 -3.56
C THR A 19 -7.01 20.87 -4.68
N VAL A 20 -8.19 21.42 -4.44
CA VAL A 20 -9.25 21.49 -5.48
C VAL A 20 -8.87 22.40 -6.64
N CYS A 21 -9.39 22.11 -7.84
CA CYS A 21 -9.16 22.90 -9.04
C CYS A 21 -9.68 24.33 -8.87
N GLY A 22 -8.90 25.31 -9.33
CA GLY A 22 -9.19 26.74 -9.20
C GLY A 22 -8.38 27.45 -8.11
N LEU A 23 -7.77 26.70 -7.17
CA LEU A 23 -6.78 27.25 -6.24
C LEU A 23 -5.40 27.35 -6.91
N GLU A 24 -4.63 28.39 -6.58
CA GLU A 24 -3.28 28.60 -7.13
C GLU A 24 -2.34 27.41 -6.83
N SER A 25 -2.53 26.77 -5.68
CA SER A 25 -1.77 25.59 -5.26
C SER A 25 -2.09 24.33 -6.06
N HIS A 26 -3.18 24.28 -6.83
CA HIS A 26 -3.68 23.05 -7.45
C HIS A 26 -2.65 22.35 -8.32
N LYS A 27 -2.06 23.08 -9.29
CA LYS A 27 -1.06 22.50 -10.21
C LYS A 27 0.17 21.95 -9.49
N LYS A 28 0.59 22.62 -8.41
CA LYS A 28 1.70 22.13 -7.57
C LYS A 28 1.28 20.89 -6.78
N SER A 29 0.09 20.93 -6.18
CA SER A 29 -0.43 19.82 -5.37
C SER A 29 -0.61 18.51 -6.16
N VAL A 30 -0.93 18.59 -7.45
CA VAL A 30 -0.99 17.42 -8.34
C VAL A 30 0.39 16.78 -8.50
N LYS A 31 1.44 17.58 -8.72
CA LYS A 31 2.82 17.09 -8.84
C LYS A 31 3.36 16.55 -7.53
N ASP A 32 3.06 17.23 -6.42
CA ASP A 32 3.46 16.80 -5.09
C ASP A 32 2.77 15.47 -4.74
N LEU A 33 1.49 15.30 -5.09
CA LEU A 33 0.77 14.04 -4.94
C LEU A 33 1.36 12.93 -5.80
N GLU A 34 1.66 13.19 -7.07
CA GLU A 34 2.26 12.19 -7.96
C GLU A 34 3.61 11.70 -7.41
N THR A 35 4.46 12.63 -6.97
CA THR A 35 5.75 12.31 -6.36
C THR A 35 5.58 11.45 -5.11
N GLU A 36 4.63 11.81 -4.25
CA GLU A 36 4.34 11.04 -3.04
C GLU A 36 3.83 9.63 -3.39
N LEU A 37 2.88 9.49 -4.30
CA LEU A 37 2.33 8.19 -4.72
C LEU A 37 3.39 7.28 -5.35
N ILE A 38 4.30 7.83 -6.15
CA ILE A 38 5.42 7.08 -6.73
C ILE A 38 6.38 6.62 -5.63
N SER A 39 6.65 7.44 -4.62
CA SER A 39 7.48 7.03 -3.47
C SER A 39 6.86 5.87 -2.68
N GLN A 40 5.52 5.75 -2.73
CA GLN A 40 4.80 4.65 -2.09
C GLN A 40 4.75 3.37 -2.94
N CYS A 41 5.20 3.38 -4.21
CA CYS A 41 5.23 2.21 -5.10
C CYS A 41 6.32 1.20 -4.74
N SER A 42 6.02 -0.09 -4.91
CA SER A 42 7.02 -1.12 -4.72
C SER A 42 8.11 -1.08 -5.78
N SER A 43 9.34 -1.24 -5.33
CA SER A 43 10.49 -1.41 -6.22
C SER A 43 10.33 -2.69 -7.04
N LEU A 44 11.08 -2.79 -8.14
CA LEU A 44 11.07 -4.01 -8.94
C LEU A 44 11.55 -5.22 -8.14
N GLU A 45 12.59 -5.04 -7.32
CA GLU A 45 13.12 -6.08 -6.43
C GLU A 45 12.07 -6.54 -5.41
N GLU A 46 11.31 -5.61 -4.82
CA GLU A 46 10.22 -5.92 -3.89
C GLU A 46 9.14 -6.79 -4.52
N ILE A 47 8.74 -6.48 -5.75
CA ILE A 47 7.68 -7.21 -6.45
C ILE A 47 8.17 -8.59 -6.88
N ILE A 48 9.43 -8.71 -7.31
CA ILE A 48 10.03 -10.01 -7.64
C ILE A 48 10.12 -10.87 -6.38
N ASP A 49 10.66 -10.35 -5.27
CA ASP A 49 10.78 -11.10 -4.00
C ASP A 49 9.42 -11.55 -3.47
N ALA A 50 8.40 -10.68 -3.51
CA ALA A 50 7.05 -11.02 -3.08
C ALA A 50 6.41 -12.11 -3.96
N ASN A 51 6.75 -12.17 -5.24
CA ASN A 51 6.30 -13.23 -6.12
C ASN A 51 7.06 -14.55 -5.89
N GLU A 52 8.38 -14.49 -5.74
CA GLU A 52 9.25 -15.65 -5.55
C GLU A 52 9.07 -16.33 -4.20
N SER A 53 8.97 -15.56 -3.12
CA SER A 53 8.75 -16.10 -1.77
C SER A 53 7.48 -16.95 -1.65
N SER A 54 6.51 -16.75 -2.54
CA SER A 54 5.34 -17.63 -2.61
C SER A 54 5.61 -18.98 -3.28
N PHE A 55 6.58 -19.04 -4.20
CA PHE A 55 6.99 -20.24 -4.92
C PHE A 55 7.86 -21.18 -4.08
N ASP A 56 8.59 -20.64 -3.11
CA ASP A 56 9.42 -21.42 -2.19
C ASP A 56 8.60 -22.20 -1.15
N SER A 57 7.28 -22.00 -1.09
CA SER A 57 6.43 -22.77 -0.19
C SER A 57 6.33 -24.24 -0.62
N GLN A 58 6.44 -25.16 0.35
CA GLN A 58 6.28 -26.61 0.11
C GLN A 58 4.96 -26.94 -0.59
N GLU A 59 3.89 -26.19 -0.27
CA GLU A 59 2.58 -26.33 -0.92
C GLU A 59 2.63 -26.02 -2.42
N PHE A 60 3.41 -25.02 -2.82
CA PHE A 60 3.55 -24.63 -4.22
C PHE A 60 4.43 -25.63 -4.98
N GLN A 61 5.51 -26.10 -4.38
CA GLN A 61 6.36 -27.14 -4.97
C GLN A 61 5.57 -28.45 -5.17
N LEU A 62 4.79 -28.87 -4.17
CA LEU A 62 3.89 -30.02 -4.29
C LEU A 62 2.85 -29.79 -5.39
N PHE A 63 2.30 -28.59 -5.48
CA PHE A 63 1.34 -28.23 -6.53
C PHE A 63 1.95 -28.36 -7.94
N LEU A 64 3.18 -27.89 -8.15
CA LEU A 64 3.87 -28.02 -9.44
C LEU A 64 4.14 -29.47 -9.83
N VAL A 65 4.59 -30.30 -8.86
CA VAL A 65 4.81 -31.73 -9.09
C VAL A 65 3.49 -32.42 -9.46
N LEU A 66 2.40 -32.13 -8.76
CA LEU A 66 1.08 -32.68 -9.08
C LEU A 66 0.56 -32.23 -10.45
N LEU A 67 0.80 -30.97 -10.83
CA LEU A 67 0.43 -30.46 -12.14
C LEU A 67 1.14 -31.22 -13.28
N GLN A 68 2.39 -31.63 -13.08
CA GLN A 68 3.16 -32.39 -14.08
C GLN A 68 2.81 -33.89 -14.07
N THR A 69 2.51 -34.45 -12.90
CA THR A 69 2.37 -35.91 -12.72
C THR A 69 0.92 -36.39 -12.80
N ASN A 70 -0.03 -35.70 -12.18
CA ASN A 70 -1.44 -36.06 -12.20
C ASN A 70 -2.36 -34.85 -11.92
N PRO A 71 -2.77 -34.12 -12.97
CA PRO A 71 -3.65 -32.95 -12.84
C PRO A 71 -5.02 -33.25 -12.23
N GLN A 72 -5.54 -34.48 -12.36
CA GLN A 72 -6.87 -34.86 -11.85
C GLN A 72 -6.90 -34.90 -10.32
N LEU A 73 -5.76 -35.17 -9.67
CA LEU A 73 -5.65 -35.11 -8.21
C LEU A 73 -5.81 -33.69 -7.66
N LEU A 74 -5.41 -32.67 -8.41
CA LEU A 74 -5.62 -31.27 -8.01
C LEU A 74 -7.12 -30.94 -7.96
N GLU A 75 -7.87 -31.45 -8.93
CA GLU A 75 -9.32 -31.29 -8.98
C GLU A 75 -10.01 -32.00 -7.80
N MET A 76 -9.58 -33.22 -7.45
CA MET A 76 -10.07 -33.97 -6.29
C MET A 76 -9.75 -33.30 -4.95
N LEU A 77 -8.62 -32.57 -4.84
CA LEU A 77 -8.25 -31.81 -3.64
C LEU A 77 -8.98 -30.46 -3.53
N GLY A 78 -9.95 -30.18 -4.40
CA GLY A 78 -10.68 -28.91 -4.45
C GLY A 78 -9.84 -27.74 -4.98
N LYS A 79 -8.63 -28.00 -5.48
CA LYS A 79 -7.76 -27.02 -6.17
C LYS A 79 -8.03 -27.08 -7.67
N GLY A 80 -9.28 -26.79 -8.04
CA GLY A 80 -9.78 -26.86 -9.42
C GLY A 80 -9.06 -25.92 -10.41
N PRO A 81 -9.47 -25.89 -11.68
CA PRO A 81 -8.75 -25.26 -12.80
C PRO A 81 -8.38 -23.79 -12.58
N LYS A 82 -9.19 -23.02 -11.84
CA LYS A 82 -8.90 -21.62 -11.49
C LYS A 82 -7.64 -21.46 -10.62
N ALA A 83 -7.32 -22.43 -9.77
CA ALA A 83 -6.10 -22.39 -8.97
C ALA A 83 -4.86 -22.58 -9.87
N ILE A 84 -4.97 -23.46 -10.86
CA ILE A 84 -3.93 -23.69 -11.88
C ILE A 84 -3.69 -22.42 -12.70
N GLU A 85 -4.76 -21.80 -13.21
CA GLU A 85 -4.66 -20.54 -13.96
C GLU A 85 -3.95 -19.44 -13.16
N ARG A 86 -4.30 -19.27 -11.87
CA ARG A 86 -3.64 -18.29 -10.99
C ARG A 86 -2.15 -18.56 -10.82
N VAL A 87 -1.77 -19.82 -10.65
CA VAL A 87 -0.35 -20.21 -10.51
C VAL A 87 0.42 -19.92 -11.80
N LEU A 88 -0.13 -20.31 -12.96
CA LEU A 88 0.49 -20.08 -14.25
C LEU A 88 0.63 -18.58 -14.56
N ALA A 89 -0.43 -17.80 -14.35
CA ALA A 89 -0.40 -16.34 -14.54
C ALA A 89 0.64 -15.67 -13.64
N LYS A 90 0.80 -16.15 -12.40
CA LYS A 90 1.81 -15.64 -11.48
C LYS A 90 3.24 -15.97 -11.95
N MET A 91 3.46 -17.18 -12.46
CA MET A 91 4.75 -17.59 -13.03
C MET A 91 5.13 -16.76 -14.25
N GLU A 92 4.19 -16.55 -15.17
CA GLU A 92 4.38 -15.73 -16.37
C GLU A 92 4.72 -14.29 -15.99
N LYS A 93 3.91 -13.67 -15.12
CA LYS A 93 4.18 -12.33 -14.59
C LYS A 93 5.56 -12.21 -13.95
N THR A 94 6.02 -13.22 -13.22
CA THR A 94 7.36 -13.19 -12.61
C THR A 94 8.47 -13.22 -13.66
N LYS A 95 8.29 -13.96 -14.76
CA LYS A 95 9.23 -13.95 -15.88
C LYS A 95 9.29 -12.59 -16.55
N GLU A 96 8.14 -11.97 -16.82
CA GLU A 96 8.05 -10.61 -17.39
C GLU A 96 8.77 -9.59 -16.49
N LEU A 97 8.49 -9.61 -15.19
CA LEU A 97 9.12 -8.71 -14.22
C LEU A 97 10.66 -8.85 -14.19
N LYS A 98 11.19 -10.06 -14.38
CA LYS A 98 12.65 -10.30 -14.44
C LYS A 98 13.31 -9.75 -15.70
N THR A 99 12.55 -9.57 -16.79
CA THR A 99 13.06 -8.99 -18.03
C THR A 99 12.97 -7.46 -18.06
N MET A 100 12.16 -6.88 -17.17
CA MET A 100 11.94 -5.46 -17.06
C MET A 100 13.09 -4.77 -16.29
N THR A 101 13.35 -3.50 -16.59
CA THR A 101 14.29 -2.66 -15.83
C THR A 101 13.57 -1.85 -14.76
N SER A 102 14.31 -1.41 -13.73
CA SER A 102 13.77 -0.52 -12.69
C SER A 102 13.28 0.82 -13.25
N GLU A 103 13.82 1.28 -14.38
CA GLU A 103 13.37 2.49 -15.06
C GLU A 103 12.05 2.27 -15.79
N GLN A 104 11.91 1.16 -16.53
CA GLN A 104 10.65 0.79 -17.17
C GLN A 104 9.52 0.69 -16.15
N LYS A 105 9.78 0.04 -15.01
CA LYS A 105 8.79 -0.06 -13.92
C LYS A 105 8.36 1.31 -13.40
N ARG A 106 9.30 2.22 -13.16
CA ARG A 106 8.97 3.57 -12.68
C ARG A 106 8.14 4.35 -13.71
N ASN A 107 8.47 4.24 -14.99
CA ASN A 107 7.72 4.89 -16.06
C ASN A 107 6.29 4.32 -16.13
N GLU A 108 6.13 3.00 -16.08
CA GLU A 108 4.81 2.36 -16.02
C GLU A 108 4.01 2.83 -14.80
N ASP A 109 4.64 2.89 -13.62
CA ASP A 109 3.96 3.39 -12.41
C ASP A 109 3.52 4.84 -12.56
N SER A 110 4.36 5.71 -13.12
CA SER A 110 4.06 7.12 -13.37
C SER A 110 2.84 7.24 -14.28
N GLU A 111 2.82 6.53 -15.41
CA GLU A 111 1.69 6.56 -16.35
C GLU A 111 0.38 6.06 -15.73
N HIS A 112 0.47 5.02 -14.89
CA HIS A 112 -0.71 4.50 -14.19
C HIS A 112 -1.26 5.52 -13.18
N TRP A 113 -0.37 6.20 -12.45
CA TRP A 113 -0.77 7.20 -11.47
C TRP A 113 -1.24 8.49 -12.12
N GLU A 114 -0.60 8.97 -13.17
CA GLU A 114 -1.06 10.14 -13.94
C GLU A 114 -2.51 9.95 -14.41
N LYS A 115 -2.78 8.83 -15.09
CA LYS A 115 -4.15 8.48 -15.53
C LYS A 115 -5.14 8.37 -14.37
N TRP A 116 -4.72 7.83 -13.23
CA TRP A 116 -5.60 7.71 -12.07
C TRP A 116 -5.87 9.06 -11.41
N ILE A 117 -4.84 9.90 -11.26
CA ILE A 117 -4.93 11.25 -10.69
C ILE A 117 -5.85 12.10 -11.56
N ASP A 118 -5.71 12.05 -12.89
CA ASP A 118 -6.60 12.79 -13.81
C ASP A 118 -8.07 12.42 -13.59
N ASN A 119 -8.37 11.12 -13.50
CA ASN A 119 -9.73 10.65 -13.22
C ASN A 119 -10.23 11.12 -11.85
N TYR A 120 -9.36 11.10 -10.84
CA TYR A 120 -9.70 11.54 -9.48
C TYR A 120 -9.94 13.07 -9.42
N VAL A 121 -9.10 13.85 -10.10
CA VAL A 121 -9.26 15.30 -10.24
C VAL A 121 -10.57 15.62 -10.95
N ASN A 122 -10.85 14.98 -12.08
CA ASN A 122 -12.11 15.15 -12.80
C ASN A 122 -13.34 14.85 -11.92
N ARG A 123 -13.24 13.82 -11.08
CA ARG A 123 -14.29 13.48 -10.12
C ARG A 123 -14.47 14.57 -9.06
N ILE A 124 -13.39 15.13 -8.53
CA ILE A 124 -13.46 16.24 -7.55
C ILE A 124 -14.02 17.50 -8.21
N GLU A 125 -13.60 17.82 -9.43
CA GLU A 125 -14.12 18.97 -10.16
C GLU A 125 -15.64 18.89 -10.32
N TYR A 126 -16.17 17.70 -10.58
CA TYR A 126 -17.61 17.49 -10.64
C TYR A 126 -18.30 17.81 -9.31
N ASP A 127 -17.73 17.37 -8.18
CA ASP A 127 -18.26 17.71 -6.84
C ASP A 127 -18.14 19.20 -6.50
N VAL A 128 -17.19 19.92 -7.08
CA VAL A 128 -16.97 21.35 -6.79
C VAL A 128 -17.88 22.23 -7.64
N LYS A 129 -18.16 21.84 -8.89
CA LYS A 129 -19.00 22.60 -9.84
C LYS A 129 -20.40 22.91 -9.31
N GLU A 130 -20.95 22.05 -8.45
CA GLU A 130 -22.29 22.26 -7.88
C GLU A 130 -22.30 23.16 -6.63
N PHE A 131 -21.15 23.39 -5.99
CA PHE A 131 -21.09 23.96 -4.63
C PHE A 131 -20.23 25.21 -4.47
N ALA A 132 -19.32 25.51 -5.40
CA ALA A 132 -18.42 26.65 -5.29
C ALA A 132 -18.60 27.61 -6.47
N SER A 133 -19.05 28.82 -6.16
CA SER A 133 -19.23 29.92 -7.12
C SER A 133 -18.11 30.97 -7.03
N ASP A 134 -17.35 31.00 -5.93
CA ASP A 134 -16.21 31.89 -5.71
C ASP A 134 -15.01 31.18 -5.05
N LEU A 135 -13.89 31.92 -4.92
CA LEU A 135 -12.65 31.40 -4.34
C LEU A 135 -12.78 31.04 -2.84
N GLN A 136 -13.63 31.75 -2.10
CA GLN A 136 -13.80 31.52 -0.66
C GLN A 136 -14.57 30.22 -0.40
N GLU A 137 -15.62 29.97 -1.17
CA GLU A 137 -16.38 28.72 -1.16
C GLU A 137 -15.51 27.54 -1.57
N LEU A 138 -14.67 27.73 -2.59
CA LEU A 138 -13.71 26.73 -3.06
C LEU A 138 -12.72 26.34 -1.96
N GLN A 139 -12.17 27.33 -1.26
CA GLN A 139 -11.23 27.11 -0.17
C GLN A 139 -11.90 26.45 1.05
N ASN A 140 -13.14 26.85 1.36
CA ASN A 140 -13.96 26.22 2.40
C ASN A 140 -14.26 24.75 2.07
N HIS A 141 -14.62 24.45 0.82
CA HIS A 141 -14.85 23.08 0.36
C HIS A 141 -13.56 22.25 0.47
N ASN A 142 -12.42 22.79 0.02
CA ASN A 142 -11.12 22.14 0.16
C ASN A 142 -10.83 21.78 1.62
N ASN A 143 -11.00 22.73 2.54
CA ASN A 143 -10.76 22.52 3.97
C ASN A 143 -11.68 21.45 4.57
N LYS A 144 -12.97 21.45 4.21
CA LYS A 144 -13.92 20.41 4.62
C LYS A 144 -13.50 19.03 4.10
N ARG A 145 -13.12 18.95 2.83
CA ARG A 145 -12.63 17.70 2.21
C ARG A 145 -11.41 17.17 2.95
N LEU A 146 -10.40 18.02 3.20
CA LEU A 146 -9.18 17.64 3.92
C LEU A 146 -9.47 17.16 5.33
N LYS A 147 -10.38 17.83 6.06
CA LYS A 147 -10.80 17.41 7.39
C LYS A 147 -11.41 16.01 7.37
N VAL A 148 -12.38 15.78 6.48
CA VAL A 148 -13.02 14.46 6.34
C VAL A 148 -12.01 13.38 5.96
N MET A 149 -11.11 13.66 5.02
CA MET A 149 -10.07 12.70 4.63
C MET A 149 -9.13 12.37 5.79
N ASN A 150 -8.69 13.37 6.55
CA ASN A 150 -7.78 13.15 7.67
C ASN A 150 -8.42 12.41 8.84
N GLU A 151 -9.74 12.54 9.03
CA GLU A 151 -10.52 11.83 10.05
C GLU A 151 -10.85 10.38 9.66
N ASN A 152 -10.84 10.04 8.38
CA ASN A 152 -11.23 8.71 7.88
C ASN A 152 -10.05 7.87 7.38
N ASN A 153 -8.97 8.49 6.89
CA ASN A 153 -7.78 7.79 6.42
C ASN A 153 -6.73 7.76 7.52
N PRO A 154 -6.50 6.63 8.22
CA PRO A 154 -5.56 6.61 9.34
C PRO A 154 -4.13 6.89 8.88
N LYS A 155 -3.38 7.66 9.67
CA LYS A 155 -1.94 7.85 9.49
C LYS A 155 -1.17 6.63 10.00
N TYR A 156 -1.69 5.96 11.03
CA TYR A 156 -1.04 4.80 11.66
C TYR A 156 -1.94 3.57 11.60
N VAL A 157 -1.34 2.45 11.17
CA VAL A 157 -1.97 1.14 11.15
C VAL A 157 -1.01 0.11 11.76
N LEU A 158 -1.56 -0.91 12.43
CA LEU A 158 -0.75 -1.98 12.99
C LEU A 158 -0.26 -2.90 11.88
N ARG A 159 0.88 -2.55 11.27
CA ARG A 159 1.55 -3.35 10.25
C ARG A 159 2.19 -4.59 10.88
N ASN A 160 2.21 -5.72 10.15
CA ASN A 160 2.74 -6.99 10.65
C ASN A 160 4.18 -6.90 11.20
N TYR A 161 5.05 -6.13 10.54
CA TYR A 161 6.43 -5.96 11.02
C TYR A 161 6.53 -5.17 12.32
N LEU A 162 5.63 -4.19 12.52
CA LEU A 162 5.56 -3.44 13.78
C LEU A 162 5.12 -4.36 14.92
N ALA A 163 4.14 -5.22 14.66
CA ALA A 163 3.72 -6.25 15.61
C ALA A 163 4.87 -7.23 15.92
N LYS A 164 5.57 -7.72 14.89
CA LYS A 164 6.70 -8.64 15.06
C LYS A 164 7.84 -8.02 15.89
N GLU A 165 8.27 -6.81 15.55
CA GLU A 165 9.30 -6.08 16.31
C GLU A 165 8.87 -5.82 17.77
N ALA A 166 7.58 -5.60 18.01
CA ALA A 166 7.05 -5.41 19.37
C ALA A 166 7.03 -6.70 20.19
N ILE A 167 6.67 -7.83 19.56
CA ILE A 167 6.72 -9.17 20.18
C ILE A 167 8.17 -9.52 20.57
N GLU A 168 9.12 -9.36 19.64
CA GLU A 168 10.53 -9.69 19.88
C GLU A 168 11.13 -8.89 21.05
N ARG A 169 10.80 -7.60 21.16
CA ARG A 169 11.24 -6.77 22.30
C ARG A 169 10.59 -7.20 23.61
N ALA A 170 9.29 -7.51 23.58
CA ALA A 170 8.57 -7.96 24.76
C ALA A 170 9.09 -9.31 25.28
N GLU A 171 9.46 -10.24 24.39
CA GLU A 171 10.10 -11.52 24.74
C GLU A 171 11.47 -11.31 25.41
N ALA A 172 12.19 -10.24 25.04
CA ALA A 172 13.43 -9.82 25.69
C ALA A 172 13.20 -9.01 26.99
N GLY A 173 11.95 -8.85 27.44
CA GLY A 173 11.57 -8.12 28.64
C GLY A 173 11.38 -6.61 28.46
N ASP A 174 11.50 -6.07 27.24
CA ASP A 174 11.28 -4.66 26.92
C ASP A 174 9.88 -4.42 26.31
N PHE A 175 8.96 -3.89 27.12
CA PHE A 175 7.59 -3.57 26.69
C PHE A 175 7.43 -2.14 26.14
N SER A 176 8.51 -1.36 26.02
CA SER A 176 8.46 0.05 25.57
C SER A 176 7.74 0.21 24.23
N LYS A 177 8.06 -0.68 23.27
CA LYS A 177 7.50 -0.63 21.92
C LYS A 177 6.02 -1.00 21.88
N VAL A 178 5.58 -2.00 22.65
CA VAL A 178 4.17 -2.38 22.77
C VAL A 178 3.36 -1.21 23.31
N ASN A 179 3.83 -0.59 24.40
CA ASN A 179 3.16 0.56 25.01
C ASN A 179 3.09 1.76 24.05
N HIS A 180 4.16 1.99 23.29
CA HIS A 180 4.20 3.08 22.32
C HIS A 180 3.24 2.84 21.14
N LEU A 181 3.24 1.63 20.56
CA LEU A 181 2.29 1.26 19.50
C LEU A 181 0.85 1.39 19.99
N LEU A 182 0.54 0.93 21.20
CA LEU A 182 -0.80 1.08 21.79
C LEU A 182 -1.21 2.56 21.88
N LYS A 183 -0.31 3.44 22.33
CA LYS A 183 -0.58 4.89 22.42
C LYS A 183 -0.87 5.53 21.07
N ILE A 184 -0.10 5.18 20.03
CA ILE A 184 -0.32 5.68 18.67
C ILE A 184 -1.64 5.14 18.11
N LEU A 185 -1.91 3.85 18.27
CA LEU A 185 -3.09 3.18 17.71
C LEU A 185 -4.39 3.55 18.43
N GLN A 186 -4.33 4.14 19.63
CA GLN A 186 -5.48 4.77 20.26
C GLN A 186 -5.95 6.03 19.51
N ASN A 187 -5.06 6.69 18.76
CA ASN A 187 -5.35 7.90 18.00
C ASN A 187 -4.78 7.82 16.57
N PRO A 188 -5.20 6.84 15.75
CA PRO A 188 -4.53 6.50 14.50
C PRO A 188 -4.64 7.58 13.40
N TYR A 189 -5.53 8.56 13.58
CA TYR A 189 -5.78 9.67 12.66
C TYR A 189 -5.01 10.95 13.02
N ASN A 190 -4.48 11.03 14.24
CA ASN A 190 -3.84 12.23 14.77
C ASN A 190 -2.44 12.42 14.15
N GLU A 191 -2.08 13.65 13.78
CA GLU A 191 -0.78 13.96 13.17
C GLU A 191 0.38 13.91 14.18
N CYS A 192 0.12 14.24 15.45
CA CYS A 192 1.15 14.52 16.48
C CYS A 192 1.53 13.31 17.34
N CYS A 193 0.91 12.14 17.18
CA CYS A 193 1.12 11.04 18.13
C CYS A 193 2.54 10.43 18.09
N ASP A 194 3.35 10.74 17.07
CA ASP A 194 4.74 10.27 16.93
C ASP A 194 5.80 11.24 17.51
N ASP A 195 5.42 12.45 17.95
CA ASP A 195 6.36 13.42 18.55
C ASP A 195 6.98 12.91 19.87
N THR A 196 6.35 11.89 20.49
CA THR A 196 6.81 11.26 21.74
C THR A 196 7.64 10.00 21.52
N ASN A 197 8.08 9.74 20.30
CA ASN A 197 8.81 8.54 19.92
C ASN A 197 10.28 8.57 20.38
N PRO A 198 10.67 7.70 21.32
CA PRO A 198 12.05 7.65 21.81
C PRO A 198 13.05 7.14 20.76
N ASP A 199 12.58 6.37 19.77
CA ASP A 199 13.41 5.72 18.76
C ASP A 199 13.53 6.56 17.46
N LYS A 200 12.86 7.72 17.37
CA LYS A 200 12.71 8.54 16.13
C LYS A 200 12.28 7.72 14.89
N LYS A 201 11.67 6.55 15.10
CA LYS A 201 11.22 5.64 14.05
C LYS A 201 9.86 6.06 13.54
N ASP A 202 9.82 6.55 12.31
CA ASP A 202 8.55 6.86 11.65
C ASP A 202 7.67 5.61 11.47
N TYR A 203 6.58 5.54 12.24
CA TYR A 203 5.64 4.42 12.27
C TYR A 203 4.61 4.43 11.13
N CYS A 204 4.56 5.48 10.30
CA CYS A 204 3.71 5.51 9.11
C CYS A 204 4.45 5.07 7.83
N LYS A 205 5.74 4.75 7.92
CA LYS A 205 6.52 4.25 6.79
C LYS A 205 6.01 2.91 6.26
N ARG A 206 6.36 2.67 5.00
CA ARG A 206 6.15 1.40 4.32
C ARG A 206 6.87 0.26 5.04
N PRO A 207 6.34 -0.96 4.96
CA PRO A 207 7.03 -2.13 5.48
C PRO A 207 8.40 -2.28 4.82
N PRO A 208 9.45 -2.62 5.58
CA PRO A 208 10.77 -2.92 5.02
C PRO A 208 10.74 -4.23 4.21
N LEU A 209 11.73 -4.44 3.33
CA LEU A 209 11.81 -5.61 2.44
C LEU A 209 11.57 -6.96 3.13
N TRP A 210 12.26 -7.19 4.25
CA TRP A 210 12.17 -8.45 5.00
C TRP A 210 10.76 -8.72 5.55
N ALA A 211 9.95 -7.67 5.75
CA ALA A 211 8.60 -7.80 6.28
C ALA A 211 7.63 -8.43 5.27
N ASN A 212 7.93 -8.41 3.97
CA ASN A 212 7.08 -9.03 2.94
C ASN A 212 6.92 -10.54 3.14
N ARG A 213 7.89 -11.17 3.82
CA ARG A 213 7.89 -12.61 4.11
C ARG A 213 7.20 -12.94 5.44
N LEU A 214 6.80 -11.94 6.22
CA LEU A 214 6.14 -12.17 7.51
C LEU A 214 4.70 -12.65 7.32
N LYS A 215 4.46 -13.89 7.74
CA LYS A 215 3.11 -14.38 8.03
C LYS A 215 2.89 -14.28 9.53
N VAL A 216 2.31 -13.16 9.98
CA VAL A 216 1.80 -13.07 11.35
C VAL A 216 0.45 -13.79 11.34
N SER A 217 0.44 -15.08 11.69
CA SER A 217 -0.81 -15.77 11.94
C SER A 217 -1.26 -15.45 13.36
N CYS A 218 -2.42 -14.80 13.48
CA CYS A 218 -3.20 -14.91 14.71
C CYS A 218 -3.66 -16.37 14.76
N SER A 219 -2.93 -17.22 15.49
CA SER A 219 -3.42 -18.54 15.83
C SER A 219 -4.67 -18.36 16.68
N SER A 220 -5.80 -18.83 16.18
CA SER A 220 -7.05 -19.02 16.90
C SER A 220 -7.64 -20.34 16.46
#